data_AF-A0A9D3YHB5-F1
#
_entry.id   AF-A0A9D3YHB5-F1
#
_cell.length_a   1.000
_cell.length_b   1.000
_cell.length_c   1.000
_cell.angle_alpha   90.00
_cell.angle_beta   90.00
_cell.angle_gamma   90.00
#
_symmetry.space_group_name_H-M   'P 1'
#
loop_
_entity.id
_entity.type
_entity.pdbx_description
1 polymer ?
#
loop_
_entity_poly.entity_id
_entity_poly.type
_entity_poly.pdbx_seq_one_letter_code
_entity_poly.pdbx_strand_id
1 'polypeptide(L)' 'MNLREWSTNSVFVNNIIQSEDKSSMSTIKVLGHYWNTNQDTLSLKEPSLMNSLVSERAILKDLTSVFEPLGFVSP' A
#
# COMPACT_ATOMS: atom_id res chain seq x y z
N MET A 1 0.33 -8.98 -22.66
CA MET A 1 1.07 -8.42 -21.49
C MET A 1 0.43 -9.06 -20.28
N ASN A 2 1.16 -9.82 -19.47
CA ASN A 2 0.60 -10.54 -18.32
C ASN A 2 0.54 -9.57 -17.14
N LEU A 3 -0.61 -8.92 -16.95
CA LEU A 3 -0.84 -8.01 -15.82
C LEU A 3 -1.04 -8.87 -14.58
N ARG A 4 -0.03 -8.93 -13.71
CA ARG A 4 -0.16 -9.65 -12.44
C ARG A 4 -0.75 -8.72 -11.39
N GLU A 5 -1.75 -9.19 -10.66
CA GLU A 5 -2.35 -8.49 -9.51
C GLU A 5 -2.99 -7.12 -9.85
N TRP A 6 -3.61 -7.01 -11.03
CA TRP A 6 -4.33 -5.81 -11.42
C TRP A 6 -5.42 -5.46 -10.40
N SER A 7 -5.49 -4.17 -10.07
CA SER A 7 -6.44 -3.64 -9.10
C SER A 7 -6.99 -2.30 -9.58
N THR A 8 -8.31 -2.12 -9.52
CA THR A 8 -9.00 -0.88 -9.85
C THR A 8 -10.24 -0.73 -8.98
N ASN A 9 -10.63 0.52 -8.70
CA ASN A 9 -11.90 0.87 -8.05
C ASN A 9 -13.10 0.79 -9.01
N SER A 10 -12.86 0.65 -10.33
CA SER A 10 -13.93 0.58 -11.32
C SER A 10 -14.49 -0.83 -11.45
N VAL A 11 -15.75 -1.00 -11.07
CA VAL A 11 -16.49 -2.26 -11.23
C VAL A 11 -16.54 -2.70 -12.70
N PHE A 12 -16.74 -1.74 -13.61
CA PHE A 12 -16.79 -2.01 -15.05
C PHE A 12 -15.48 -2.64 -15.54
N VAL A 13 -14.35 -2.03 -15.19
CA VAL A 13 -13.03 -2.53 -15.61
C VAL A 13 -12.72 -3.87 -14.94
N ASN A 14 -13.05 -4.01 -13.65
CA ASN A 14 -12.94 -5.28 -12.95
C ASN A 14 -13.76 -6.40 -13.59
N ASN A 15 -14.86 -6.13 -14.28
CA ASN A 15 -15.64 -7.16 -14.97
C ASN A 15 -15.03 -7.60 -16.31
N ILE A 16 -14.22 -6.75 -16.94
CA ILE A 16 -13.60 -7.02 -18.25
C ILE A 16 -12.32 -7.87 -18.10
N ILE A 17 -11.59 -7.66 -17.02
CA ILE A 17 -10.29 -8.30 -16.80
C ILE A 17 -10.48 -9.77 -16.42
N GLN A 18 -9.55 -10.63 -16.82
CA GLN A 18 -9.58 -12.05 -16.48
C GLN A 18 -9.28 -12.26 -14.98
N SER A 19 -9.82 -13.30 -14.37
CA SER A 19 -9.61 -13.58 -12.93
C SER A 19 -8.14 -13.78 -12.58
N GLU A 20 -7.36 -14.35 -13.50
CA GLU A 20 -5.94 -14.69 -13.33
C GLU A 20 -5.06 -13.43 -13.25
N ASP A 21 -5.50 -12.35 -13.88
CA ASP A 21 -4.80 -11.07 -13.92
C ASP A 21 -5.21 -10.14 -12.76
N LYS A 22 -6.27 -10.46 -12.01
CA LYS A 22 -6.77 -9.63 -10.91
C LYS A 22 -6.04 -9.89 -9.60
N SER A 23 -5.94 -8.86 -8.78
CA SER A 23 -5.70 -9.03 -7.35
C SER A 23 -6.86 -9.78 -6.70
N SER A 24 -6.54 -10.76 -5.86
CA SER A 24 -7.52 -11.45 -5.01
C SER A 24 -7.88 -10.65 -3.76
N MET A 25 -7.10 -9.62 -3.42
CA MET A 25 -7.31 -8.76 -2.25
C MET A 25 -7.96 -7.44 -2.65
N SER A 26 -8.95 -7.01 -1.86
CA SER A 26 -9.58 -5.68 -1.98
C SER A 26 -8.72 -4.55 -1.42
N THR A 27 -7.75 -4.88 -0.57
CA THR A 27 -6.78 -3.93 -0.02
C THR A 27 -5.40 -4.32 -0.51
N ILE A 28 -4.76 -3.44 -1.28
CA ILE A 28 -3.44 -3.67 -1.86
C ILE A 28 -2.44 -2.60 -1.44
N LYS A 29 -1.16 -2.95 -1.38
CA LYS A 29 -0.10 -2.01 -1.05
C LYS A 29 0.36 -1.25 -2.30
N VAL A 30 0.22 0.07 -2.31
CA VAL A 30 0.61 0.95 -3.42
C VAL A 30 1.45 2.09 -2.87
N LEU A 31 2.70 2.20 -3.31
CA LEU A 31 3.61 3.31 -2.96
C LEU A 31 3.74 3.57 -1.45
N GLY A 32 3.72 2.52 -0.62
CA GLY A 32 3.82 2.65 0.84
C GLY A 32 2.47 2.77 1.56
N HIS A 33 1.39 3.06 0.83
CA HIS A 33 0.03 3.10 1.34
C HIS A 33 -0.70 1.78 1.15
N TYR A 34 -1.78 1.60 1.91
CA TYR A 34 -2.79 0.59 1.66
C TYR A 34 -3.98 1.24 0.97
N TRP A 35 -4.25 0.80 -0.26
CA TRP A 35 -5.41 1.24 -1.03
C TRP A 35 -6.52 0.20 -0.96
N ASN A 36 -7.69 0.60 -0.47
CA ASN A 36 -8.91 -0.20 -0.53
C ASN A 36 -9.66 0.13 -1.81
N THR A 37 -9.68 -0.80 -2.76
CA THR A 37 -10.30 -0.61 -4.07
C THR A 37 -11.81 -0.47 -4.00
N ASN A 38 -12.46 -0.99 -2.94
CA ASN A 38 -13.92 -0.97 -2.82
C ASN A 38 -14.45 0.38 -2.35
N GLN A 39 -13.72 1.02 -1.43
CA GLN A 39 -14.09 2.32 -0.86
C GLN A 39 -13.33 3.49 -1.47
N ASP A 40 -12.33 3.19 -2.30
CA ASP A 40 -11.39 4.15 -2.87
C ASP A 40 -10.68 4.99 -1.80
N THR A 41 -10.19 4.31 -0.77
CA THR A 41 -9.53 4.95 0.37
C THR A 41 -8.07 4.54 0.47
N LEU A 42 -7.20 5.53 0.66
CA LEU A 42 -5.79 5.33 0.99
C LEU A 42 -5.62 5.40 2.51
N SER A 43 -4.84 4.48 3.05
CA SER A 43 -4.54 4.40 4.48
C SER A 43 -3.05 4.15 4.69
N LEU A 44 -2.51 4.74 5.76
CA LEU A 44 -1.14 4.48 6.20
C LEU A 44 -1.14 3.40 7.27
N LYS A 45 -0.09 2.57 7.26
CA LYS A 45 0.16 1.71 8.42
C LYS A 45 0.58 2.57 9.60
N GLU A 46 -0.04 2.35 10.75
CA GLU A 46 0.52 2.87 11.99
C GLU A 46 1.88 2.19 12.25
N PRO A 47 2.99 2.94 12.34
CA PRO A 47 4.29 2.36 12.63
C PRO A 47 4.34 1.88 14.08
N SER A 48 4.71 0.62 14.28
CA SER A 48 5.02 0.09 15.61
C SER A 48 6.44 0.48 15.98
N LEU A 49 6.62 1.60 16.68
CA LEU A 49 7.93 2.04 17.15
C LEU A 49 8.41 1.13 18.28
N MET A 50 9.63 0.59 18.19
CA MET A 50 10.21 -0.19 19.28
C MET A 50 10.62 0.72 20.45
N ASN A 51 10.12 0.41 21.65
CA ASN A 51 10.36 1.19 22.87
C ASN A 51 11.67 0.86 23.62
N SER A 52 12.53 -0.01 23.09
CA SER A 52 13.74 -0.49 23.79
C SER A 52 15.02 -0.13 23.04
N LEU A 53 16.10 0.24 23.76
CA LEU A 53 17.44 0.61 23.27
C LEU A 53 17.74 0.12 21.83
N VAL A 54 17.52 1.02 20.87
CA VAL A 54 17.55 0.73 19.43
C VAL A 54 18.88 1.21 18.85
N SER A 55 19.57 0.37 18.06
CA SER A 55 20.73 0.82 17.26
C SER A 55 20.31 1.90 16.23
N GLU A 56 21.21 2.79 15.81
CA GLU A 56 20.93 3.77 14.74
C GLU A 56 20.27 3.12 13.50
N ARG A 57 20.70 1.91 13.15
CA ARG A 57 20.13 1.15 12.02
C ARG A 57 18.64 0.86 12.19
N ALA A 58 18.19 0.55 13.39
CA ALA A 58 16.79 0.22 13.64
C ALA A 58 15.92 1.48 13.75
N ILE A 59 16.46 2.61 14.23
CA ILE A 59 15.80 3.92 14.13
C ILE A 59 15.57 4.30 12.66
N LEU A 60 16.60 4.17 11.82
CA LEU A 60 16.48 4.44 10.38
C LEU A 60 15.48 3.49 9.70
N LYS A 61 15.45 2.21 10.09
CA LYS A 61 14.46 1.25 9.59
C LYS A 61 13.04 1.70 9.92
N ASP A 62 12.80 2.15 11.15
CA ASP A 62 11.49 2.62 11.57
C ASP A 62 11.08 3.90 10.82
N LEU A 63 11.99 4.86 10.65
CA LEU A 63 11.75 6.08 9.84
C LEU A 63 11.41 5.75 8.38
N THR A 64 12.18 4.86 7.76
CA THR A 64 11.93 4.45 6.36
C THR A 64 10.64 3.65 6.19
N SER A 65 10.11 3.04 7.26
CA SER A 65 8.85 2.29 7.20
C SER A 65 7.63 3.19 6.96
N VAL A 66 7.73 4.47 7.34
CA VAL A 66 6.70 5.50 7.14
C VAL A 66 6.97 6.34 5.88
N PHE A 67 8.05 6.04 5.15
CA PHE A 67 8.45 6.82 3.98
C PHE A 67 7.37 6.78 2.90
N GLU A 68 6.97 7.97 2.46
CA GLU A 68 5.92 8.20 1.48
C GLU A 68 6.50 8.96 0.29
N PRO A 69 6.60 8.34 -0.90
CA PRO A 69 7.37 8.90 -2.00
C PRO A 69 6.69 10.08 -2.72
N LEU A 70 5.38 10.28 -2.56
CA LEU A 70 4.62 11.30 -3.31
C LEU A 70 4.37 12.61 -2.54
N GLY A 71 4.73 12.67 -1.25
CA GLY A 71 4.52 13.82 -0.39
C GLY A 71 3.06 14.08 0.02
N PHE A 72 2.14 13.11 -0.11
CA PHE A 72 0.71 13.31 0.18
C PHE A 72 0.39 13.65 1.64
N VAL A 73 1.25 13.24 2.56
CA VAL A 73 1.05 13.38 4.02
C VAL A 73 2.12 14.27 4.65
N SER A 74 3.05 14.79 3.85
CA SER A 74 3.98 15.83 4.29
C SER A 74 3.23 17.17 4.34
N PRO A 75 3.47 18.01 5.38
CA PRO A 75 3.06 19.41 5.37
C PRO A 75 3.62 20.19 4.17
#